data_AF-A0A6N9U0N7-F1
#
_entry.id   AF-A0A6N9U0N7-F1
#
_cell.length_a   1.000
_cell.length_b   1.000
_cell.length_c   1.000
_cell.angle_alpha   90.00
_cell.angle_beta   90.00
_cell.angle_gamma   90.00
#
_symmetry.space_group_name_H-M   'P 1'
#
loop_
_entity.id
_entity.type
_entity.pdbx_description
1 polymer ?
#
loop_
_entity_poly.entity_id
_entity_poly.type
_entity_poly.pdbx_seq_one_letter_code
_entity_poly.pdbx_strand_id
1 'polypeptide(L)'
;AAPALTYAVCAAAATRQAALRGPDAPPDRPGAGVRTGPWWRVPVLLEATGLTRALYPLAYLVGIGTLTLVRPGTVSGPVQVLAVVFGAFGLYSLLRILREGVPLARQLTRQADGPVAETPRYVLLEEPSGTGTDPVLLLFPADADDSAPSRALLRLLAPGPRKRPWAGLPAPVGTAELRGRREEPFWAVPWIDGRPHWPADAYEELDLADPETARYLEELVPARR
;
A
#
# COMPACT_ATOMS: atom_id res chain seq x y z
N ALA A 1 21.36 -23.18 -12.77
CA ALA A 1 21.62 -21.75 -12.53
C ALA A 1 20.28 -21.05 -12.55
N ALA A 2 19.87 -20.44 -11.44
CA ALA A 2 18.66 -19.64 -11.40
C ALA A 2 18.80 -18.51 -12.45
N PRO A 3 17.76 -18.20 -13.25
CA PRO A 3 17.82 -17.08 -14.17
C PRO A 3 18.06 -15.81 -13.35
N ALA A 4 19.06 -15.01 -13.72
CA ALA A 4 19.27 -13.72 -13.09
C ALA A 4 17.96 -12.92 -13.17
N LEU A 5 17.51 -12.35 -12.04
CA LEU A 5 16.35 -11.48 -11.93
C LEU A 5 16.64 -10.14 -12.63
N THR A 6 16.72 -10.19 -13.95
CA THR A 6 17.02 -9.05 -14.80
C THR A 6 15.75 -8.30 -15.15
N TYR A 7 15.90 -7.02 -15.50
CA TYR A 7 14.80 -6.18 -15.96
C TYR A 7 13.90 -6.87 -16.99
N ALA A 8 14.47 -7.52 -18.01
CA ALA A 8 13.68 -8.19 -19.05
C ALA A 8 12.82 -9.35 -18.52
N VAL A 9 13.33 -10.13 -17.56
CA VAL A 9 12.59 -11.25 -16.96
C VAL A 9 11.45 -10.72 -16.10
N CYS A 10 11.71 -9.69 -15.29
CA CYS A 10 10.71 -9.04 -14.45
C CYS A 10 9.63 -8.34 -15.30
N ALA A 11 10.03 -7.59 -16.33
CA ALA A 11 9.11 -6.90 -17.24
C ALA A 11 8.18 -7.88 -17.98
N ALA A 12 8.72 -9.02 -18.43
CA ALA A 12 7.91 -10.07 -19.04
C ALA A 12 6.96 -10.74 -18.05
N ALA A 13 7.33 -10.87 -16.77
CA ALA A 13 6.46 -11.39 -15.72
C ALA A 13 5.32 -10.40 -15.40
N ALA A 14 5.64 -9.13 -15.21
CA ALA A 14 4.67 -8.06 -14.97
C ALA A 14 3.65 -7.94 -16.10
N THR A 15 4.10 -8.01 -17.36
CA THR A 15 3.22 -7.96 -18.53
C THR A 15 2.26 -9.15 -18.58
N ARG A 16 2.75 -10.35 -18.23
CA ARG A 16 1.92 -11.56 -18.15
C ARG A 16 0.90 -11.48 -17.03
N GLN A 17 1.30 -11.04 -15.84
CA GLN A 17 0.38 -10.82 -14.71
C GLN A 17 -0.68 -9.78 -15.07
N ALA A 18 -0.30 -8.66 -15.69
CA ALA A 18 -1.23 -7.65 -16.16
C ALA A 18 -2.23 -8.19 -17.20
N ALA A 19 -1.79 -9.06 -18.11
CA ALA A 19 -2.68 -9.69 -19.09
C ALA A 19 -3.74 -10.60 -18.43
N LEU A 20 -3.38 -11.29 -17.33
CA LEU A 20 -4.30 -12.14 -16.58
C LEU A 20 -5.37 -11.36 -15.80
N ARG A 21 -5.11 -10.09 -15.48
CA ARG A 21 -6.09 -9.21 -14.78
C ARG A 21 -7.28 -8.83 -15.67
N GLY A 22 -7.13 -8.92 -16.99
CA GLY A 22 -8.14 -8.50 -17.96
C GLY A 22 -8.35 -6.98 -18.02
N PRO A 23 -9.01 -6.47 -19.08
CA PRO A 23 -9.23 -5.04 -19.32
C PRO A 23 -10.31 -4.39 -18.42
N ASP A 24 -10.81 -5.07 -17.38
CA ASP A 24 -11.99 -4.64 -16.61
C ASP A 24 -11.71 -3.54 -15.55
N ALA A 25 -10.63 -2.76 -15.73
CA ALA A 25 -10.52 -1.48 -15.04
C ALA A 25 -11.56 -0.54 -15.65
N PRO A 26 -12.55 -0.06 -14.87
CA PRO A 26 -13.43 1.00 -15.34
C PRO A 26 -12.56 2.17 -15.84
N PRO A 27 -12.93 2.85 -16.94
CA PRO A 27 -12.21 4.04 -17.36
C PRO A 27 -12.14 5.00 -16.17
N ASP A 28 -10.92 5.50 -15.96
CA ASP A 28 -10.59 6.52 -14.98
C ASP A 28 -11.69 7.57 -14.95
N ARG A 29 -12.36 7.74 -13.81
CA ARG A 29 -13.20 8.93 -13.64
C ARG A 29 -12.28 10.14 -13.70
N PRO A 30 -12.43 11.03 -14.69
CA PRO A 30 -11.69 12.29 -14.71
C PRO A 30 -12.18 13.08 -13.49
N GLY A 31 -11.35 13.15 -12.44
CA GLY A 31 -11.71 13.84 -11.20
C GLY A 31 -11.70 13.01 -9.91
N ALA A 32 -11.44 11.70 -9.97
CA ALA A 32 -10.96 10.96 -8.78
C ALA A 32 -9.46 11.16 -8.53
N GLY A 33 -8.86 12.12 -9.25
CA GLY A 33 -7.49 12.58 -9.12
C GLY A 33 -7.27 13.19 -7.75
N VAL A 34 -6.68 12.36 -6.90
CA VAL A 34 -5.61 12.69 -5.96
C VAL A 34 -5.15 14.15 -6.09
N ARG A 35 -5.88 15.04 -5.42
CA ARG A 35 -5.36 16.35 -5.11
C ARG A 35 -4.33 16.15 -4.02
N THR A 36 -3.25 16.94 -4.08
CA THR A 36 -2.34 17.31 -2.99
C THR A 36 -3.11 18.06 -1.88
N GLY A 37 -4.23 17.46 -1.48
CA GLY A 37 -5.11 17.91 -0.44
C GLY A 37 -4.74 17.21 0.87
N PRO A 38 -5.41 17.58 1.95
CA PRO A 38 -5.12 16.98 3.23
C PRO A 38 -5.40 15.46 3.19
N TRP A 39 -4.50 14.68 3.78
CA TRP A 39 -4.47 13.21 3.79
C TRP A 39 -5.83 12.52 4.02
N TRP A 40 -6.72 13.12 4.80
CA TRP A 40 -8.07 12.61 5.08
C TRP A 40 -9.01 12.62 3.87
N ARG A 41 -8.66 13.26 2.76
CA ARG A 41 -9.42 13.21 1.49
C ARG A 41 -8.99 12.05 0.60
N VAL A 42 -7.91 11.36 0.92
CA VAL A 42 -7.38 10.25 0.12
C VAL A 42 -7.90 8.95 0.74
N PRO A 43 -8.84 8.23 0.09
CA PRO A 43 -9.46 7.03 0.66
C PRO A 43 -8.44 5.95 1.00
N VAL A 44 -7.41 5.79 0.17
CA VAL A 44 -6.33 4.82 0.36
C VAL A 44 -5.55 5.09 1.66
N LEU A 45 -5.18 6.37 1.91
CA LEU A 45 -4.50 6.74 3.16
C LEU A 45 -5.42 6.59 4.37
N LEU A 46 -6.70 6.96 4.24
CA LEU A 46 -7.69 6.72 5.30
C LEU A 46 -7.84 5.23 5.62
N GLU A 47 -7.89 4.37 4.62
CA GLU A 47 -7.98 2.92 4.83
C GLU A 47 -6.68 2.37 5.45
N ALA A 48 -5.51 2.85 5.01
CA ALA A 48 -4.21 2.49 5.57
C ALA A 48 -4.07 2.90 7.04
N THR A 49 -4.65 4.03 7.47
CA THR A 49 -4.67 4.35 8.92
C THR A 49 -5.44 3.30 9.74
N GLY A 50 -6.35 2.54 9.13
CA GLY A 50 -7.20 1.58 9.83
C GLY A 50 -8.40 2.22 10.53
N LEU A 51 -8.70 3.49 10.24
CA LEU A 51 -9.83 4.23 10.84
C LEU A 51 -11.17 3.50 10.69
N THR A 52 -11.40 2.90 9.51
CA THR A 52 -12.61 2.10 9.25
C THR A 52 -12.72 0.89 10.18
N ARG A 53 -11.61 0.26 10.56
CA ARG A 53 -11.59 -0.85 11.52
C ARG A 53 -11.86 -0.37 12.95
N ALA A 54 -11.45 0.85 13.29
CA ALA A 54 -11.71 1.45 14.60
C ALA A 54 -13.15 1.98 14.77
N LEU A 55 -13.87 2.26 13.67
CA LEU A 55 -15.27 2.70 13.74
C LEU A 55 -16.23 1.60 14.20
N TYR A 56 -15.99 0.33 13.84
CA TYR A 56 -16.82 -0.80 14.26
C TYR A 56 -16.93 -0.99 15.79
N PRO A 57 -15.81 -1.09 16.54
CA PRO A 57 -15.87 -1.21 18.00
C PRO A 57 -16.51 0.03 18.65
N LEU A 58 -16.28 1.22 18.09
CA LEU A 58 -16.86 2.46 18.59
C LEU A 58 -18.38 2.52 18.37
N ALA A 59 -18.86 2.11 17.19
CA ALA A 59 -20.30 2.03 16.90
C ALA A 59 -20.98 0.98 17.77
N TYR A 60 -20.32 -0.17 18.01
CA TYR A 60 -20.82 -1.20 18.92
C TYR A 60 -20.99 -0.68 20.35
N LEU A 61 -20.00 0.04 20.86
CA LEU A 61 -20.07 0.71 22.17
C LEU A 61 -21.21 1.70 22.28
N VAL A 62 -21.37 2.57 21.28
CA VAL A 62 -22.45 3.57 21.26
C VAL A 62 -23.81 2.86 21.24
N GLY A 63 -23.95 1.77 20.49
CA GLY A 63 -25.15 0.96 20.46
C GLY A 63 -25.50 0.36 21.83
N ILE A 64 -24.54 -0.30 22.49
CA ILE A 64 -24.75 -0.89 23.82
C ILE A 64 -25.00 0.20 24.88
N GLY A 65 -24.24 1.29 24.87
CA GLY A 65 -24.41 2.41 25.80
C GLY A 65 -25.76 3.11 25.64
N THR A 66 -26.25 3.25 24.41
CA THR A 66 -27.60 3.78 24.16
C THR A 66 -28.66 2.81 24.68
N LEU A 67 -28.49 1.51 24.46
CA LEU A 67 -29.44 0.49 24.90
C LEU A 67 -29.51 0.39 26.44
N THR A 68 -28.39 0.50 27.15
CA THR A 68 -28.36 0.51 28.62
C THR A 68 -29.03 1.75 29.19
N LEU A 69 -28.86 2.92 28.56
CA LEU A 69 -29.51 4.17 28.97
C LEU A 69 -31.02 4.17 28.72
N VAL A 70 -31.46 3.66 27.56
CA VAL A 70 -32.89 3.66 27.17
C VAL A 70 -33.68 2.55 27.87
N ARG A 71 -33.06 1.40 28.16
CA ARG A 71 -33.69 0.29 28.87
C ARG A 71 -32.76 -0.32 29.93
N PRO A 72 -32.69 0.28 31.12
CA PRO A 72 -31.90 -0.29 32.22
C PRO A 72 -32.39 -1.71 32.56
N GLY A 73 -31.46 -2.65 32.68
CA GLY A 73 -31.75 -4.07 32.97
C GLY A 73 -31.82 -5.01 31.76
N THR A 74 -31.78 -4.49 30.54
CA THR A 74 -31.86 -5.32 29.31
C THR A 74 -30.53 -5.98 28.92
N VAL A 75 -29.41 -5.43 29.40
CA VAL A 75 -28.06 -5.85 28.98
C VAL A 75 -27.44 -6.72 30.07
N SER A 76 -27.24 -7.99 29.75
CA SER A 76 -26.66 -8.98 30.66
C SER A 76 -25.20 -8.67 30.99
N GLY A 77 -24.72 -9.13 32.16
CA GLY A 77 -23.34 -8.94 32.62
C GLY A 77 -22.27 -9.28 31.56
N PRO A 78 -22.36 -10.41 30.84
CA PRO A 78 -21.41 -10.74 29.76
C PRO A 78 -21.36 -9.70 28.63
N VAL A 79 -22.48 -9.09 28.27
CA VAL A 79 -22.54 -8.07 27.21
C VAL A 79 -21.90 -6.75 27.68
N GLN A 80 -22.01 -6.43 28.96
CA GLN A 80 -21.31 -5.28 29.55
C GLN A 80 -19.79 -5.48 29.55
N VAL A 81 -19.32 -6.70 29.86
CA VAL A 81 -17.88 -7.03 29.77
C VAL A 81 -17.39 -6.90 28.33
N LEU A 82 -18.14 -7.44 27.35
CA LEU A 82 -17.80 -7.25 25.92
C LEU A 82 -17.74 -5.77 25.56
N ALA A 83 -18.70 -4.96 26.00
CA ALA A 83 -18.67 -3.52 25.75
C ALA A 83 -17.40 -2.88 26.31
N VAL A 84 -16.97 -3.20 27.54
CA VAL A 84 -15.72 -2.68 28.10
C VAL A 84 -14.50 -3.08 27.25
N VAL A 85 -14.43 -4.35 26.82
CA VAL A 85 -13.31 -4.85 26.00
C VAL A 85 -13.28 -4.17 24.63
N PHE A 86 -14.41 -4.09 23.92
CA PHE A 86 -14.52 -3.36 22.66
C PHE A 86 -14.26 -1.86 22.85
N GLY A 87 -14.61 -1.31 24.03
CA GLY A 87 -14.22 0.00 24.58
C GLY A 87 -12.74 0.26 24.53
N ALA A 88 -12.02 -0.52 25.32
CA ALA A 88 -10.58 -0.45 25.41
C ALA A 88 -9.91 -0.66 24.04
N PHE A 89 -10.40 -1.62 23.26
CA PHE A 89 -9.86 -1.91 21.92
C PHE A 89 -10.09 -0.76 20.93
N GLY A 90 -11.30 -0.17 20.92
CA GLY A 90 -11.62 0.99 20.08
C GLY A 90 -10.79 2.21 20.45
N LEU A 91 -10.64 2.48 21.76
CA LEU A 91 -9.81 3.58 22.26
C LEU A 91 -8.32 3.36 21.94
N TYR A 92 -7.81 2.16 22.18
CA TYR A 92 -6.43 1.80 21.82
C TYR A 92 -6.19 1.96 20.31
N SER A 93 -7.12 1.47 19.49
CA SER A 93 -7.05 1.60 18.03
C SER A 93 -7.04 3.07 17.61
N LEU A 94 -7.90 3.91 18.21
CA LEU A 94 -7.94 5.34 17.95
C LEU A 94 -6.63 6.04 18.35
N LEU A 95 -6.09 5.71 19.53
CA LEU A 95 -4.81 6.26 19.99
C LEU A 95 -3.65 5.85 19.07
N ARG A 96 -3.62 4.58 18.63
CA ARG A 96 -2.64 4.09 17.67
C ARG A 96 -2.74 4.83 16.33
N ILE A 97 -3.95 5.02 15.82
CA ILE A 97 -4.20 5.81 14.60
C ILE A 97 -3.65 7.23 14.75
N LEU A 98 -3.95 7.90 15.86
CA LEU A 98 -3.53 9.28 16.10
C LEU A 98 -2.02 9.41 16.29
N ARG A 99 -1.37 8.41 16.88
CA ARG A 99 0.07 8.43 17.16
C ARG A 99 0.93 8.00 15.98
N GLU A 100 0.49 7.03 15.20
CA GLU A 100 1.31 6.41 14.15
C GLU A 100 0.77 6.69 12.75
N GLY A 101 -0.53 6.46 12.53
CA GLY A 101 -1.14 6.57 11.20
C GLY A 101 -1.24 8.01 10.68
N VAL A 102 -1.67 8.95 11.52
CA VAL A 102 -1.85 10.35 11.11
C VAL A 102 -0.52 11.05 10.78
N PRO A 103 0.54 10.94 11.61
CA PRO A 103 1.84 11.52 11.27
C PRO A 103 2.42 10.92 9.98
N LEU A 104 2.32 9.60 9.80
CA LEU A 104 2.81 8.92 8.60
C LEU A 104 2.05 9.38 7.34
N ALA A 105 0.72 9.43 7.39
CA ALA A 105 -0.08 9.92 6.25
C ALA A 105 0.24 11.39 5.92
N ARG A 106 0.45 12.24 6.94
CA ARG A 106 0.90 13.62 6.74
C ARG A 106 2.30 13.68 6.12
N GLN A 107 3.22 12.85 6.59
CA GLN A 107 4.58 12.77 6.05
C GLN A 107 4.54 12.37 4.58
N LEU A 108 3.82 11.31 4.22
CA LEU A 108 3.66 10.88 2.83
C LEU A 108 3.09 11.99 1.94
N THR A 109 2.05 12.71 2.37
CA THR A 109 1.54 13.85 1.58
C THR A 109 2.57 14.94 1.38
N ARG A 110 3.38 15.25 2.41
CA ARG A 110 4.47 16.23 2.29
C ARG A 110 5.59 15.75 1.38
N GLN A 111 5.92 14.46 1.39
CA GLN A 111 6.92 13.88 0.50
C GLN A 111 6.43 13.84 -0.96
N ALA A 112 5.13 13.60 -1.17
CA ALA A 112 4.52 13.67 -2.50
C ALA A 112 4.63 15.07 -3.12
N ASP A 113 4.50 16.12 -2.30
CA ASP A 113 4.69 17.52 -2.69
C ASP A 113 6.16 17.97 -2.72
N GLY A 114 7.08 17.08 -2.34
CA GLY A 114 8.50 17.34 -2.28
C GLY A 114 9.16 17.39 -3.66
N PRO A 115 10.47 17.75 -3.71
CA PRO A 115 11.23 17.70 -4.94
C PRO A 115 11.32 16.26 -5.49
N VAL A 116 11.46 16.15 -6.81
CA VAL A 116 11.79 14.88 -7.47
C VAL A 116 13.23 14.52 -7.07
N ALA A 117 13.39 13.37 -6.43
CA ALA A 117 14.69 12.84 -6.05
C ALA A 117 15.32 12.07 -7.22
N GLU A 118 14.58 11.14 -7.82
CA GLU A 118 15.06 10.25 -8.88
C GLU A 118 13.93 9.85 -9.84
N THR A 119 14.29 9.42 -11.06
CA THR A 119 13.31 8.95 -12.07
C THR A 119 13.64 7.52 -12.54
N PRO A 120 13.54 6.50 -11.68
CA PRO A 120 13.86 5.11 -12.04
C PRO A 120 12.87 4.50 -13.05
N ARG A 121 13.34 3.44 -13.73
CA ARG A 121 12.45 2.50 -14.43
C ARG A 121 11.80 1.59 -13.40
N TYR A 122 10.52 1.29 -13.57
CA TYR A 122 9.79 0.44 -12.65
C TYR A 122 9.19 -0.77 -13.36
N VAL A 123 9.05 -1.84 -12.59
CA VAL A 123 8.27 -3.03 -12.94
C VAL A 123 7.30 -3.32 -11.81
N LEU A 124 6.02 -3.43 -12.14
CA LEU A 124 4.94 -3.69 -11.20
C LEU A 124 4.64 -5.19 -11.16
N LEU A 125 4.92 -5.82 -10.02
CA LEU A 125 4.65 -7.23 -9.76
C LEU A 125 3.58 -7.40 -8.67
N GLU A 126 2.92 -8.55 -8.68
CA GLU A 126 2.05 -8.98 -7.59
C GLU A 126 2.85 -9.74 -6.54
N GLU A 127 2.57 -9.46 -5.26
CA GLU A 127 3.09 -10.28 -4.18
C GLU A 127 2.56 -11.72 -4.30
N PRO A 128 3.42 -12.75 -4.14
CA PRO A 128 3.00 -14.14 -4.23
C PRO A 128 1.86 -14.44 -3.26
N SER A 129 0.89 -15.20 -3.76
CA SER A 129 -0.35 -15.53 -3.05
C SER A 129 -0.06 -16.23 -1.73
N GLY A 130 -0.19 -15.51 -0.61
CA GLY A 130 0.01 -16.02 0.74
C GLY A 130 0.35 -14.95 1.78
N THR A 131 1.07 -13.90 1.38
CA THR A 131 1.63 -12.88 2.30
C THR A 131 0.91 -11.52 2.23
N GLY A 132 0.27 -11.20 1.10
CA GLY A 132 -0.41 -9.92 0.91
C GLY A 132 -1.19 -9.86 -0.41
N THR A 133 -1.93 -8.77 -0.62
CA THR A 133 -2.50 -8.40 -1.93
C THR A 133 -1.91 -7.08 -2.42
N ASP A 134 -0.80 -6.66 -1.80
CA ASP A 134 -0.22 -5.36 -2.03
C ASP A 134 0.70 -5.41 -3.27
N PRO A 135 0.51 -4.50 -4.23
CA PRO A 135 1.36 -4.44 -5.40
C PRO A 135 2.79 -4.07 -5.03
N VAL A 136 3.76 -4.76 -5.62
CA VAL A 136 5.19 -4.55 -5.40
C VAL A 136 5.78 -3.84 -6.61
N LEU A 137 6.44 -2.70 -6.37
CA LEU A 137 7.17 -1.95 -7.36
C LEU A 137 8.66 -2.28 -7.24
N LEU A 138 9.22 -2.97 -8.24
CA LEU A 138 10.67 -3.13 -8.37
C LEU A 138 11.23 -1.95 -9.16
N LEU A 139 12.23 -1.31 -8.59
CA LEU A 139 12.87 -0.12 -9.14
C LEU A 139 14.24 -0.49 -9.72
N PHE A 140 14.48 -0.02 -10.93
CA PHE A 140 15.71 -0.22 -11.69
C PHE A 140 16.35 1.15 -11.98
N PRO A 141 17.68 1.19 -12.18
CA PRO A 141 18.36 2.40 -12.66
C PRO A 141 17.66 3.01 -13.88
N ALA A 142 17.68 4.34 -14.01
CA ALA A 142 17.02 5.04 -15.13
C ALA A 142 17.55 4.57 -16.50
N ASP A 143 18.86 4.29 -16.56
CA ASP A 143 19.59 3.77 -17.73
C ASP A 143 19.73 2.24 -17.68
N ALA A 144 18.83 1.54 -17.00
CA ALA A 144 18.87 0.09 -16.90
C ALA A 144 18.71 -0.57 -18.29
N ASP A 145 19.76 -1.28 -18.71
CA ASP A 145 19.70 -2.26 -19.79
C ASP A 145 18.90 -3.50 -19.37
N ASP A 146 18.53 -4.34 -20.35
CA ASP A 146 17.70 -5.54 -20.14
C ASP A 146 18.27 -6.56 -19.14
N SER A 147 19.57 -6.48 -18.88
CA SER A 147 20.34 -7.30 -17.93
C SER A 147 20.57 -6.62 -16.57
N ALA A 148 20.10 -5.38 -16.38
CA ALA A 148 20.32 -4.66 -15.15
C ALA A 148 19.58 -5.32 -13.96
N PRO A 149 20.25 -5.43 -12.79
CA PRO A 149 19.62 -5.91 -11.57
C PRO A 149 18.63 -4.90 -11.00
N SER A 150 17.66 -5.38 -10.22
CA SER A 150 16.78 -4.52 -9.43
C SER A 150 17.57 -3.81 -8.33
N ARG A 151 17.37 -2.49 -8.20
CA ARG A 151 18.05 -1.65 -7.21
C ARG A 151 17.31 -1.59 -5.89
N ALA A 152 15.98 -1.50 -5.96
CA ALA A 152 15.17 -1.27 -4.79
C ALA A 152 13.77 -1.86 -4.95
N LEU A 153 13.12 -2.04 -3.81
CA LEU A 153 11.77 -2.53 -3.70
C LEU A 153 10.92 -1.52 -2.96
N LEU A 154 9.70 -1.32 -3.47
CA LEU A 154 8.72 -0.49 -2.81
C LEU A 154 7.35 -1.16 -2.87
N ARG A 155 6.81 -1.49 -1.70
CA ARG A 155 5.45 -2.01 -1.56
C ARG A 155 4.47 -0.85 -1.65
N LEU A 156 3.42 -1.00 -2.44
CA LEU A 156 2.40 0.02 -2.66
C LEU A 156 1.10 -0.39 -2.00
N LEU A 157 0.39 0.58 -1.45
CA LEU A 157 -0.99 0.40 -1.04
C LEU A 157 -1.86 0.23 -2.29
N ALA A 158 -2.64 -0.84 -2.34
CA ALA A 158 -3.59 -1.08 -3.42
C ALA A 158 -4.56 0.12 -3.58
N PRO A 159 -4.62 0.77 -4.76
CA PRO A 159 -5.45 1.96 -4.95
C PRO A 159 -6.95 1.64 -5.02
N GLY A 160 -7.29 0.39 -5.38
CA GLY A 160 -8.67 -0.05 -5.57
C GLY A 160 -9.33 -0.56 -4.28
N PRO A 161 -10.68 -0.69 -4.28
CA PRO A 161 -11.41 -1.26 -3.16
C PRO A 161 -11.04 -2.73 -2.94
N ARG A 162 -11.26 -3.29 -1.75
CA ARG A 162 -10.94 -4.71 -1.42
C ARG A 162 -11.44 -5.75 -2.42
N LYS A 163 -12.57 -5.51 -3.09
CA LYS A 163 -13.12 -6.42 -4.11
C LYS A 163 -12.36 -6.36 -5.44
N ARG A 164 -11.62 -5.28 -5.69
CA ARG A 164 -10.85 -4.97 -6.90
C ARG A 164 -9.61 -4.13 -6.52
N PRO A 165 -8.64 -4.68 -5.77
CA PRO A 165 -7.49 -3.93 -5.25
C PRO A 165 -6.62 -3.35 -6.38
N TRP A 166 -6.63 -4.01 -7.54
CA TRP A 166 -5.86 -3.64 -8.72
C TRP A 166 -6.43 -2.46 -9.53
N ALA A 167 -7.65 -2.01 -9.22
CA ALA A 167 -8.30 -0.94 -9.95
C ALA A 167 -7.57 0.40 -9.71
N GLY A 168 -7.05 1.02 -10.77
CA GLY A 168 -6.30 2.28 -10.70
C GLY A 168 -4.78 2.12 -10.55
N LEU A 169 -4.25 0.90 -10.73
CA LEU A 169 -2.81 0.70 -10.87
C LEU A 169 -2.31 1.16 -12.24
N PRO A 170 -1.04 1.61 -12.32
CA PRO A 170 -0.44 2.09 -13.56
C PRO A 170 -0.08 0.92 -14.49
N ALA A 171 0.43 1.25 -15.68
CA ALA A 171 0.98 0.28 -16.62
C ALA A 171 2.01 -0.65 -15.93
N PRO A 172 2.12 -1.93 -16.33
CA PRO A 172 2.98 -2.91 -15.67
C PRO A 172 4.48 -2.56 -15.69
N VAL A 173 4.91 -1.75 -16.65
CA VAL A 173 6.28 -1.30 -16.84
C VAL A 173 6.25 0.16 -17.27
N GLY A 174 7.19 0.96 -16.77
CA GLY A 174 7.30 2.37 -17.13
C GLY A 174 8.40 3.09 -16.37
N THR A 175 8.28 4.41 -16.27
CA THR A 175 9.15 5.27 -15.47
C THR A 175 8.35 5.93 -14.36
N ALA A 176 8.94 6.01 -13.17
CA ALA A 176 8.31 6.64 -12.00
C ALA A 176 9.18 7.82 -11.55
N GLU A 177 8.57 8.96 -11.23
CA GLU A 177 9.26 10.04 -10.50
C GLU A 177 9.15 9.75 -9.01
N LEU A 178 10.26 9.39 -8.36
CA LEU A 178 10.30 9.26 -6.90
C LEU A 178 10.39 10.65 -6.28
N ARG A 179 9.34 11.06 -5.56
CA ARG A 179 9.33 12.31 -4.80
C ARG A 179 9.50 12.04 -3.33
N GLY A 180 10.29 12.90 -2.69
CA GLY A 180 10.54 12.86 -1.27
C GLY A 180 11.97 13.27 -0.92
N ARG A 181 12.21 13.58 0.35
CA ARG A 181 13.53 13.86 0.89
C ARG A 181 14.22 12.56 1.26
N ARG A 182 15.48 12.41 0.85
CA ARG A 182 16.39 11.36 1.30
C ARG A 182 16.80 11.59 2.77
N GLU A 183 15.86 11.32 3.67
CA GLU A 183 16.07 11.27 5.11
C GLU A 183 15.71 9.84 5.56
N GLU A 184 16.49 9.23 6.45
CA GLU A 184 16.18 7.89 6.96
C GLU A 184 15.09 7.94 8.05
N PRO A 185 14.04 7.10 7.98
CA PRO A 185 13.71 6.18 6.89
C PRO A 185 13.16 6.90 5.64
N PHE A 186 13.64 6.51 4.45
CA PHE A 186 13.29 7.18 3.20
C PHE A 186 11.91 6.74 2.71
N TRP A 187 10.92 7.62 2.81
CA TRP A 187 9.57 7.39 2.29
C TRP A 187 9.44 7.97 0.89
N ALA A 188 9.80 7.18 -0.13
CA ALA A 188 9.68 7.57 -1.52
C ALA A 188 8.23 7.45 -1.99
N VAL A 189 7.65 8.54 -2.50
CA VAL A 189 6.32 8.53 -3.12
C VAL A 189 6.49 8.49 -4.64
N PRO A 190 6.20 7.35 -5.30
CA PRO A 190 6.28 7.24 -6.75
C PRO A 190 5.13 7.98 -7.43
N TRP A 191 5.47 8.86 -8.35
CA TRP A 191 4.54 9.49 -9.28
C TRP A 191 4.64 8.79 -10.63
N ILE A 192 3.53 8.20 -11.08
CA ILE A 192 3.44 7.50 -12.36
C ILE A 192 2.23 8.07 -13.11
N ASP A 193 2.40 8.38 -14.40
CA ASP A 193 1.36 8.99 -15.24
C ASP A 193 0.72 10.26 -14.61
N GLY A 194 1.55 11.06 -13.92
CA GLY A 194 1.13 12.29 -13.24
C GLY A 194 0.33 12.08 -11.94
N ARG A 195 0.35 10.87 -11.37
CA ARG A 195 -0.40 10.52 -10.15
C ARG A 195 0.51 9.92 -9.08
N PRO A 196 0.36 10.31 -7.80
CA PRO A 196 1.10 9.68 -6.74
C PRO A 196 0.48 8.33 -6.36
N HIS A 197 1.34 7.33 -6.22
CA HIS A 197 1.03 6.03 -5.64
C HIS A 197 1.62 5.96 -4.24
N TRP A 198 0.82 5.52 -3.28
CA TRP A 198 1.16 5.60 -1.86
C TRP A 198 1.95 4.35 -1.44
N PRO A 199 3.16 4.51 -0.90
CA PRO A 199 3.92 3.36 -0.40
C PRO A 199 3.27 2.80 0.88
N ALA A 200 3.30 1.49 1.02
CA ALA A 200 2.94 0.79 2.25
C ALA A 200 4.11 0.79 3.24
N ASP A 201 5.34 0.69 2.72
CA ASP A 201 6.58 0.59 3.49
C ASP A 201 7.62 1.62 3.02
N ALA A 202 8.68 1.81 3.82
CA ALA A 202 9.78 2.68 3.44
C ALA A 202 10.50 2.12 2.21
N TYR A 203 11.17 2.99 1.46
CA TYR A 203 12.03 2.59 0.36
C TYR A 203 13.18 1.72 0.88
N GLU A 204 13.30 0.52 0.32
CA GLU A 204 14.29 -0.47 0.70
C GLU A 204 15.22 -0.74 -0.50
N GLU A 205 16.51 -0.47 -0.32
CA GLU A 205 17.53 -0.89 -1.29
C GLU A 205 17.74 -2.40 -1.16
N LEU A 206 17.68 -3.09 -2.30
CA LEU A 206 17.80 -4.54 -2.31
C LEU A 206 19.28 -4.92 -2.21
N ASP A 207 19.63 -5.71 -1.21
CA ASP A 207 20.91 -6.41 -1.18
C ASP A 207 20.78 -7.76 -1.88
N LEU A 208 21.25 -7.85 -3.12
CA LEU A 208 21.20 -9.10 -3.89
C LEU A 208 22.20 -10.15 -3.40
N ALA A 209 23.11 -9.79 -2.49
CA ALA A 209 23.97 -10.75 -1.81
C ALA A 209 23.24 -11.44 -0.65
N ASP A 210 22.11 -10.88 -0.18
CA ASP A 210 21.30 -11.49 0.86
C ASP A 210 20.43 -12.63 0.29
N PRO A 211 20.58 -13.87 0.80
CA PRO A 211 19.81 -15.03 0.33
C PRO A 211 18.31 -14.93 0.61
N GLU A 212 17.86 -14.19 1.64
CA GLU A 212 16.43 -14.00 1.90
C GLU A 212 15.80 -13.09 0.84
N THR A 213 16.46 -11.98 0.52
CA THR A 213 16.09 -11.07 -0.56
C THR A 213 16.04 -11.79 -1.92
N ALA A 214 17.07 -12.59 -2.23
CA ALA A 214 17.10 -13.36 -3.47
C ALA A 214 15.93 -14.35 -3.57
N ARG A 215 15.62 -15.08 -2.49
CA ARG A 215 14.50 -16.02 -2.43
C ARG A 215 13.16 -15.33 -2.59
N TYR A 216 12.96 -14.19 -1.92
CA TYR A 216 11.73 -13.41 -2.03
C TYR A 216 11.49 -12.91 -3.46
N LEU A 217 12.53 -12.45 -4.14
CA LEU A 217 12.44 -12.05 -5.56
C LEU A 217 12.16 -13.23 -6.49
N GLU A 218 12.70 -14.43 -6.20
CA GLU A 218 12.36 -15.66 -6.92
C GLU A 218 10.88 -16.06 -6.75
N GLU A 219 10.31 -15.85 -5.56
CA GLU A 219 8.89 -16.11 -5.30
C GLU A 219 7.97 -15.09 -6.00
N LEU A 220 8.42 -13.83 -6.15
CA LEU A 220 7.73 -12.75 -6.88
C LEU A 220 7.66 -12.98 -8.39
N VAL A 221 8.68 -13.62 -8.97
CA VAL A 221 8.73 -13.94 -10.39
C VAL A 221 8.61 -15.45 -10.56
N PRO A 222 7.39 -16.02 -10.56
CA PRO A 222 7.23 -17.46 -10.68
C PRO A 222 7.92 -17.94 -11.96
N ALA A 223 8.87 -18.86 -11.78
CA ALA A 223 9.62 -19.45 -12.87
C ALA A 223 8.66 -19.96 -13.94
N ARG A 224 8.97 -19.67 -15.23
CA ARG A 224 8.22 -20.17 -16.39
C ARG A 224 7.80 -21.63 -16.15
N ARG A 225 6.50 -21.88 -15.95
CA ARG A 225 5.88 -23.16 -16.26
C ARG A 225 5.13 -23.03 -17.57
#